data_AF-A0A2H3DW13-F1
#
_entry.id   AF-A0A2H3DW13-F1
#
_cell.length_a   1.000
_cell.length_b   1.000
_cell.length_c   1.000
_cell.angle_alpha   90.00
_cell.angle_beta   90.00
_cell.angle_gamma   90.00
#
_symmetry.space_group_name_H-M   'P 1'
#
loop_
_entity.id
_entity.type
_entity.pdbx_description
1 polymer ?
#
loop_
_entity_poly.entity_id
_entity_poly.type
_entity_poly.pdbx_seq_one_letter_code
_entity_poly.pdbx_strand_id
1 'polypeptide(L)'
;MAPTYTPTDAYPTPTSHTQRETEEVLLKHLPLPGNDNTKAPSLELQKTKHMQWLVRNLAQGFPARYISQDASQPWLMFWTLQAFSVLGVSLDPGNKQRAIDTILAWQHPDGGFGGGPGQAAHLLPTYAAVCALAIAGRPGPRGGWDQIDRVKMAQFFMSLKQPDGSFLVAHHAEVDMRGIYCLLVVATLLDLMTPELVDGTADFVRSCQTYEGGFASASQPYFGEDGSLLKSPRPPLGEAHGGYTFCALASWVLLQPMSDEKLDNIDETNLLRWLVQMQGVEIELGGFKGRTNKLVDGCYSWWVGGAFSLLEAIHGHHHSSPPHEEEKYEEGDDGWIDMDESLLNREALQQYILLAGQHPVGGLRDKPPKSADAYHTLYCLAGLSAAQHRVFPLEKKFEELHSGWKGSDESTRKKVFSEALCWQEDEAGSKFVGGKANRVNASHPLFNLTVTHSSAIMRYFYGQ
;
A
#
# COMPACT_ATOMS: atom_id res chain seq x y z
N MET A 1 24.95 17.40 -14.37
CA MET A 1 24.40 18.43 -15.28
C MET A 1 23.20 19.08 -14.61
N ALA A 2 22.80 20.29 -15.01
CA ALA A 2 21.52 20.84 -14.54
C ALA A 2 20.35 19.98 -15.06
N PRO A 3 19.28 19.77 -14.29
CA PRO A 3 18.12 19.03 -14.75
C PRO A 3 17.54 19.67 -16.02
N THR A 4 17.17 18.85 -17.00
CA THR A 4 16.51 19.32 -18.22
C THR A 4 15.01 19.16 -18.11
N TYR A 5 14.28 20.14 -18.64
CA TYR A 5 12.84 20.04 -18.71
C TYR A 5 12.38 18.98 -19.69
N THR A 6 11.18 18.43 -19.45
CA THR A 6 10.55 17.50 -20.39
C THR A 6 10.40 18.18 -21.77
N PRO A 7 10.92 17.58 -22.85
CA PRO A 7 10.81 18.15 -24.18
C PRO A 7 9.35 18.16 -24.63
N THR A 8 8.97 19.16 -25.42
CA THR A 8 7.64 19.23 -26.04
C THR A 8 7.65 18.78 -27.49
N ASP A 9 8.82 18.45 -28.05
CA ASP A 9 9.01 18.11 -29.47
C ASP A 9 8.36 19.13 -30.42
N ALA A 10 8.45 20.42 -30.06
CA ALA A 10 7.79 21.55 -30.72
C ALA A 10 6.25 21.48 -30.80
N TYR A 11 5.59 20.62 -30.01
CA TYR A 11 4.15 20.43 -29.95
C TYR A 11 3.59 20.62 -28.53
N PRO A 12 3.35 21.87 -28.08
CA PRO A 12 2.80 22.14 -26.76
C PRO A 12 1.34 21.68 -26.64
N THR A 13 0.99 21.12 -25.49
CA THR A 13 -0.35 20.65 -25.14
C THR A 13 -0.72 21.06 -23.71
N PRO A 14 -2.00 20.99 -23.30
CA PRO A 14 -2.38 21.20 -21.90
C PRO A 14 -1.59 20.32 -20.92
N THR A 15 -1.27 19.08 -21.31
CA THR A 15 -0.42 18.17 -20.54
C THR A 15 0.99 18.71 -20.38
N SER A 16 1.65 19.12 -21.48
CA SER A 16 3.03 19.63 -21.40
C SER A 16 3.13 20.96 -20.65
N HIS A 17 2.09 21.80 -20.71
CA HIS A 17 2.03 23.02 -19.92
C HIS A 17 1.95 22.72 -18.42
N THR A 18 1.05 21.81 -18.02
CA THR A 18 0.91 21.43 -16.60
C THR A 18 2.16 20.72 -16.08
N GLN A 19 2.80 19.90 -16.92
CA GLN A 19 4.09 19.27 -16.62
C GLN A 19 5.16 20.35 -16.38
N ARG A 20 5.28 21.32 -17.30
CA ARG A 20 6.24 22.42 -17.17
C ARG A 20 6.06 23.21 -15.89
N GLU A 21 4.82 23.58 -15.56
CA GLU A 21 4.51 24.31 -14.32
C GLU A 21 4.92 23.51 -13.07
N THR A 22 4.72 22.20 -13.09
CA THR A 22 5.12 21.31 -11.99
C THR A 22 6.63 21.22 -11.86
N GLU A 23 7.34 21.05 -12.98
CA GLU A 23 8.80 21.02 -13.04
C GLU A 23 9.42 22.33 -12.52
N GLU A 24 8.88 23.49 -12.91
CA GLU A 24 9.32 24.79 -12.41
C GLU A 24 9.12 24.98 -10.90
N VAL A 25 8.08 24.36 -10.34
CA VAL A 25 7.85 24.36 -8.90
C VAL A 25 8.85 23.44 -8.20
N LEU A 26 9.02 22.20 -8.67
CA LEU A 26 9.93 21.22 -8.06
C LEU A 26 11.40 21.61 -8.19
N LEU A 27 11.79 22.30 -9.26
CA LEU A 27 13.15 22.78 -9.46
C LEU A 27 13.62 23.71 -8.33
N LYS A 28 12.70 24.45 -7.70
CA LYS A 28 12.99 25.31 -6.54
C LYS A 28 13.33 24.52 -5.27
N HIS A 29 13.01 23.23 -5.25
CA HIS A 29 13.26 22.31 -4.13
C HIS A 29 14.53 21.46 -4.34
N LEU A 30 15.16 21.51 -5.52
CA LEU A 30 16.40 20.78 -5.78
C LEU A 30 17.61 21.45 -5.10
N PRO A 31 18.53 20.67 -4.50
CA PRO A 31 19.78 21.18 -3.95
C PRO A 31 20.78 21.46 -5.09
N LEU A 32 20.58 22.56 -5.83
CA LEU A 32 21.44 22.93 -6.96
C LEU A 32 22.75 23.61 -6.48
N PRO A 33 23.92 23.29 -7.07
CA PRO A 33 25.18 23.94 -6.76
C PRO A 33 25.14 25.43 -7.12
N GLY A 34 25.44 26.30 -6.15
CA GLY A 34 25.41 27.76 -6.30
C GLY A 34 24.23 28.46 -5.62
N ASN A 35 23.24 27.72 -5.09
CA ASN A 35 22.28 28.28 -4.15
C ASN A 35 22.97 28.47 -2.80
N ASP A 36 22.97 29.71 -2.29
CA ASP A 36 23.55 30.09 -1.00
C ASP A 36 23.12 29.09 0.10
N ASN A 37 24.07 28.43 0.75
CA ASN A 37 23.89 27.32 1.71
C ASN A 37 23.04 27.66 2.96
N THR A 38 22.44 28.85 3.02
CA THR A 38 21.57 29.31 4.12
C THR A 38 20.07 29.10 3.86
N LYS A 39 19.66 28.72 2.63
CA LYS A 39 18.24 28.48 2.27
C LYS A 39 17.96 27.17 1.52
N ALA A 40 18.96 26.30 1.33
CA ALA A 40 18.75 25.02 0.67
C ALA A 40 17.75 24.16 1.49
N PRO A 41 16.75 23.53 0.84
CA PRO A 41 15.82 22.64 1.53
C PRO A 41 16.57 21.49 2.20
N SER A 42 16.32 21.30 3.49
CA SER A 42 16.97 20.27 4.29
C SER A 42 16.45 18.88 3.91
N LEU A 43 17.36 17.91 3.80
CA LEU A 43 17.01 16.50 3.69
C LEU A 43 16.51 15.91 5.02
N GLU A 44 16.25 16.72 6.05
CA GLU A 44 15.74 16.26 7.35
C GLU A 44 14.22 16.05 7.31
N LEU A 45 13.77 14.86 7.76
CA LEU A 45 12.37 14.59 8.06
C LEU A 45 11.98 15.32 9.34
N GLN A 46 11.05 16.27 9.23
CA GLN A 46 10.57 17.13 10.31
C GLN A 46 9.60 16.40 11.24
N LYS A 47 10.02 15.25 11.80
CA LYS A 47 9.20 14.32 12.59
C LYS A 47 8.37 15.03 13.64
N THR A 48 8.96 15.95 14.41
CA THR A 48 8.26 16.72 15.46
C THR A 48 7.06 17.49 14.91
N LYS A 49 7.20 18.14 13.74
CA LYS A 49 6.10 18.88 13.11
C LYS A 49 5.00 17.94 12.62
N HIS A 50 5.36 16.82 12.00
CA HIS A 50 4.39 15.84 11.53
C HIS A 50 3.63 15.19 12.71
N MET A 51 4.34 14.83 13.79
CA MET A 51 3.72 14.31 15.01
C MET A 51 2.75 15.32 15.62
N GLN A 52 3.13 16.59 15.77
CA GLN A 52 2.23 17.63 16.27
C GLN A 52 1.02 17.87 15.37
N TRP A 53 1.17 17.69 14.05
CA TRP A 53 0.07 17.76 13.10
C TRP A 53 -0.90 16.58 13.28
N LEU A 54 -0.39 15.35 13.42
CA LEU A 54 -1.22 14.16 13.68
C LEU A 54 -1.93 14.23 15.05
N VAL A 55 -1.24 14.72 16.10
CA VAL A 55 -1.83 14.90 17.43
C VAL A 55 -3.00 15.88 17.38
N ARG A 56 -2.90 16.96 16.59
CA ARG A 56 -4.01 17.90 16.41
C ARG A 56 -5.23 17.19 15.81
N ASN A 57 -5.05 16.40 14.76
CA ASN A 57 -6.16 15.65 14.15
C ASN A 57 -6.81 14.66 15.14
N LEU A 58 -6.01 13.93 15.90
CA LEU A 58 -6.51 12.92 16.84
C LEU A 58 -7.19 13.55 18.07
N ALA A 59 -6.64 14.64 18.60
CA ALA A 59 -7.13 15.26 19.84
C ALA A 59 -8.27 16.26 19.60
N GLN A 60 -8.17 17.07 18.55
CA GLN A 60 -9.13 18.16 18.26
C GLN A 60 -10.17 17.76 17.22
N GLY A 61 -9.98 16.63 16.53
CA GLY A 61 -10.78 16.24 15.39
C GLY A 61 -10.36 16.97 14.11
N PHE A 62 -11.06 16.65 13.01
CA PHE A 62 -10.79 17.24 11.71
C PHE A 62 -11.63 18.53 11.51
N PRO A 63 -11.08 19.57 10.84
CA PRO A 63 -11.81 20.80 10.59
C PRO A 63 -12.96 20.60 9.57
N ALA A 64 -13.93 21.52 9.55
CA ALA A 64 -15.15 21.44 8.73
C ALA A 64 -14.93 21.15 7.23
N ARG A 65 -13.77 21.52 6.67
CA ARG A 65 -13.39 21.19 5.29
C ARG A 65 -13.30 19.67 5.00
N TYR A 66 -13.24 18.84 6.03
CA TYR A 66 -13.28 17.37 5.92
C TYR A 66 -14.70 16.81 5.81
N ILE A 67 -15.75 17.63 5.71
CA ILE A 67 -17.12 17.15 5.51
C ILE A 67 -17.27 16.28 4.26
N SER A 68 -16.47 16.54 3.21
CA SER A 68 -16.43 15.68 2.01
C SER A 68 -15.86 14.28 2.28
N GLN A 69 -15.33 14.02 3.47
CA GLN A 69 -14.77 12.74 3.92
C GLN A 69 -15.57 12.16 5.09
N ASP A 70 -16.81 12.60 5.30
CA ASP A 70 -17.68 12.05 6.35
C ASP A 70 -18.02 10.57 6.15
N ALA A 71 -18.00 10.09 4.90
CA ALA A 71 -18.07 8.66 4.58
C ALA A 71 -16.70 7.96 4.59
N SER A 72 -15.69 8.57 5.18
CA SER A 72 -14.31 8.09 5.23
C SER A 72 -13.67 8.30 6.60
N GLN A 73 -14.46 8.34 7.68
CA GLN A 73 -13.94 8.43 9.05
C GLN A 73 -12.99 7.27 9.41
N PRO A 74 -13.25 6.00 9.01
CA PRO A 74 -12.28 4.91 9.20
C PRO A 74 -10.94 5.16 8.52
N TRP A 75 -10.95 5.74 7.32
CA TRP A 75 -9.71 6.10 6.61
C TRP A 75 -8.94 7.19 7.34
N LEU A 76 -9.62 8.24 7.81
CA LEU A 76 -8.99 9.30 8.58
C LEU A 76 -8.33 8.78 9.86
N MET A 77 -8.97 7.82 10.53
CA MET A 77 -8.41 7.13 11.68
C MET A 77 -7.20 6.28 11.29
N PHE A 78 -7.34 5.40 10.30
CA PHE A 78 -6.24 4.54 9.85
C PHE A 78 -5.01 5.34 9.41
N TRP A 79 -5.20 6.35 8.55
CA TRP A 79 -4.12 7.23 8.10
C TRP A 79 -3.39 7.90 9.26
N THR A 80 -4.13 8.38 10.26
CA THR A 80 -3.55 9.03 11.44
C THR A 80 -2.78 8.03 12.31
N LEU A 81 -3.39 6.88 12.62
CA LEU A 81 -2.81 5.87 13.50
C LEU A 81 -1.58 5.21 12.88
N GLN A 82 -1.67 4.84 11.60
CA GLN A 82 -0.55 4.22 10.92
C GLN A 82 0.59 5.22 10.71
N ALA A 83 0.32 6.50 10.44
CA ALA A 83 1.38 7.51 10.38
C ALA A 83 2.13 7.64 11.72
N PHE A 84 1.45 7.53 12.87
CA PHE A 84 2.13 7.45 14.17
C PHE A 84 3.00 6.20 14.28
N SER A 85 2.48 5.02 13.90
CA SER A 85 3.24 3.76 13.92
C SER A 85 4.49 3.82 13.05
N VAL A 86 4.40 4.37 11.83
CA VAL A 86 5.53 4.55 10.91
C VAL A 86 6.55 5.54 11.48
N LEU A 87 6.10 6.61 12.16
CA LEU A 87 6.99 7.55 12.86
C LEU A 87 7.60 7.00 14.16
N GLY A 88 7.24 5.78 14.58
CA GLY A 88 7.75 5.16 15.81
C GLY A 88 7.09 5.69 17.08
N VAL A 89 5.87 6.21 16.97
CA VAL A 89 5.11 6.76 18.10
C VAL A 89 4.01 5.79 18.51
N SER A 90 3.98 5.44 19.79
CA SER A 90 2.89 4.66 20.37
C SER A 90 1.84 5.59 20.99
N LEU A 91 0.56 5.23 20.82
CA LEU A 91 -0.53 5.85 21.55
C LEU A 91 -0.59 5.38 23.00
N ASP A 92 -0.96 6.28 23.90
CA ASP A 92 -1.29 5.93 25.28
C ASP A 92 -2.58 5.09 25.37
N PRO A 93 -2.76 4.33 26.46
CA PRO A 93 -3.92 3.45 26.62
C PRO A 93 -5.28 4.16 26.51
N GLY A 94 -5.38 5.42 26.94
CA GLY A 94 -6.63 6.18 26.89
C GLY A 94 -7.02 6.53 25.46
N ASN A 95 -6.07 7.04 24.67
CA ASN A 95 -6.30 7.32 23.25
C ASN A 95 -6.53 6.04 22.43
N LYS A 96 -5.86 4.92 22.76
CA LYS A 96 -6.17 3.61 22.16
C LYS A 96 -7.62 3.20 22.43
N GLN A 97 -8.10 3.33 23.67
CA GLN A 97 -9.48 2.96 24.00
C GLN A 97 -10.50 3.86 23.28
N ARG A 98 -10.25 5.17 23.19
CA ARG A 98 -11.10 6.09 22.42
C ARG A 98 -11.16 5.71 20.94
N ALA A 99 -10.03 5.33 20.35
CA ALA A 99 -9.99 4.85 18.97
C ALA A 99 -10.81 3.56 18.82
N ILE A 100 -10.63 2.56 19.70
CA ILE A 100 -11.42 1.31 19.70
C ILE A 100 -12.92 1.62 19.78
N ASP A 101 -13.34 2.40 20.77
CA ASP A 101 -14.76 2.72 21.00
C ASP A 101 -15.36 3.45 19.78
N THR A 102 -14.58 4.33 19.13
CA THR A 102 -14.99 5.02 17.88
C THR A 102 -15.10 4.06 16.71
N ILE A 103 -14.11 3.18 16.52
CA ILE A 103 -14.09 2.23 15.39
C ILE A 103 -15.26 1.25 15.49
N LEU A 104 -15.56 0.76 16.69
CA LEU A 104 -16.67 -0.16 16.91
C LEU A 104 -18.04 0.48 16.64
N ALA A 105 -18.16 1.81 16.75
CA ALA A 105 -19.38 2.52 16.38
C ALA A 105 -19.65 2.54 14.85
N TRP A 106 -18.64 2.22 14.04
CA TRP A 106 -18.78 2.09 12.58
C TRP A 106 -19.12 0.67 12.13
N GLN A 107 -19.05 -0.31 13.03
CA GLN A 107 -19.38 -1.69 12.69
C GLN A 107 -20.86 -1.79 12.35
N HIS A 108 -21.16 -2.29 11.15
CA HIS A 108 -22.52 -2.40 10.67
C HIS A 108 -23.21 -3.62 11.30
N PRO A 109 -24.49 -3.52 11.71
CA PRO A 109 -25.21 -4.63 12.34
C PRO A 109 -25.28 -5.91 11.51
N ASP A 110 -25.17 -5.81 10.18
CA ASP A 110 -25.22 -6.94 9.24
C ASP A 110 -23.83 -7.36 8.69
N GLY A 111 -22.74 -6.84 9.27
CA GLY A 111 -21.37 -7.19 8.89
C GLY A 111 -20.65 -6.10 8.11
N GLY A 112 -19.32 -6.08 8.25
CA GLY A 112 -18.47 -4.99 7.71
C GLY A 112 -18.49 -3.72 8.57
N PHE A 113 -17.79 -2.69 8.10
CA PHE A 113 -17.81 -1.35 8.68
C PHE A 113 -18.24 -0.32 7.64
N GLY A 114 -18.99 0.69 8.08
CA GLY A 114 -19.39 1.84 7.27
C GLY A 114 -18.42 3.00 7.34
N GLY A 115 -18.66 4.03 6.52
CA GLY A 115 -17.85 5.26 6.46
C GLY A 115 -17.96 6.17 7.69
N GLY A 116 -18.94 5.90 8.56
CA GLY A 116 -19.26 6.58 9.81
C GLY A 116 -20.44 5.90 10.51
N PRO A 117 -20.82 6.31 11.74
CA PRO A 117 -21.88 5.63 12.49
C PRO A 117 -23.22 5.65 11.74
N GLY A 118 -23.86 4.49 11.62
CA GLY A 118 -25.15 4.34 10.93
C GLY A 118 -25.09 4.39 9.40
N GLN A 119 -23.90 4.49 8.80
CA GLN A 119 -23.74 4.38 7.34
C GLN A 119 -23.67 2.90 6.90
N ALA A 120 -24.02 2.65 5.64
CA ALA A 120 -23.95 1.31 5.05
C ALA A 120 -22.52 0.73 5.09
N ALA A 121 -22.42 -0.58 5.26
CA ALA A 121 -21.15 -1.29 5.20
C ALA A 121 -20.51 -1.19 3.81
N HIS A 122 -19.18 -1.07 3.77
CA HIS A 122 -18.43 -0.93 2.53
C HIS A 122 -17.02 -1.51 2.70
N LEU A 123 -16.46 -2.17 1.67
CA LEU A 123 -15.19 -2.89 1.74
C LEU A 123 -14.01 -1.98 2.12
N LEU A 124 -13.91 -0.79 1.52
CA LEU A 124 -12.85 0.18 1.81
C LEU A 124 -12.81 0.65 3.28
N PRO A 125 -13.88 1.19 3.89
CA PRO A 125 -13.87 1.52 5.31
C PRO A 125 -13.75 0.28 6.20
N THR A 126 -14.18 -0.91 5.75
CA THR A 126 -13.92 -2.18 6.45
C THR A 126 -12.43 -2.46 6.58
N TYR A 127 -11.66 -2.34 5.48
CA TYR A 127 -10.19 -2.43 5.53
C TYR A 127 -9.60 -1.41 6.52
N ALA A 128 -9.99 -0.15 6.40
CA ALA A 128 -9.42 0.90 7.23
C ALA A 128 -9.75 0.70 8.73
N ALA A 129 -10.97 0.27 9.05
CA ALA A 129 -11.39 -0.04 10.42
C ALA A 129 -10.61 -1.22 11.02
N VAL A 130 -10.46 -2.32 10.28
CA VAL A 130 -9.72 -3.51 10.74
C VAL A 130 -8.24 -3.20 10.91
N CYS A 131 -7.62 -2.49 9.96
CA CYS A 131 -6.23 -2.05 10.09
C CYS A 131 -6.03 -1.07 11.26
N ALA A 132 -6.97 -0.15 11.50
CA ALA A 132 -6.94 0.72 12.67
C ALA A 132 -7.08 -0.07 13.98
N LEU A 133 -7.92 -1.11 14.01
CA LEU A 133 -8.02 -2.04 15.14
C LEU A 133 -6.75 -2.89 15.31
N ALA A 134 -6.03 -3.24 14.25
CA ALA A 134 -4.73 -3.91 14.37
C ALA A 134 -3.70 -3.04 15.12
N ILE A 135 -3.80 -1.70 14.99
CA ILE A 135 -2.90 -0.73 15.65
C ILE A 135 -3.34 -0.41 17.09
N ALA A 136 -4.63 -0.08 17.27
CA ALA A 136 -5.16 0.38 18.56
C ALA A 136 -5.70 -0.74 19.45
N GLY A 137 -6.18 -1.83 18.84
CA GLY A 137 -6.88 -2.92 19.48
C GLY A 137 -5.99 -3.89 20.24
N ARG A 138 -6.66 -4.83 20.90
CA ARG A 138 -6.10 -5.91 21.72
C ARG A 138 -7.16 -7.00 21.94
N PRO A 139 -6.77 -8.20 22.41
CA PRO A 139 -7.72 -9.21 22.86
C PRO A 139 -8.52 -8.77 24.10
N GLY A 140 -9.68 -9.39 24.31
CA GLY A 140 -10.48 -9.28 25.52
C GLY A 140 -11.65 -8.28 25.44
N PRO A 141 -12.43 -8.17 26.53
CA PRO A 141 -13.55 -7.25 26.62
C PRO A 141 -13.11 -5.80 26.37
N ARG A 142 -13.82 -5.10 25.47
CA ARG A 142 -13.49 -3.74 25.01
C ARG A 142 -12.12 -3.60 24.34
N GLY A 143 -11.49 -4.70 23.96
CA GLY A 143 -10.20 -4.72 23.28
C GLY A 143 -10.29 -4.38 21.79
N GLY A 144 -11.47 -4.48 21.20
CA GLY A 144 -11.74 -4.23 19.78
C GLY A 144 -11.69 -5.50 18.94
N TRP A 145 -10.77 -6.42 19.20
CA TRP A 145 -10.60 -7.63 18.38
C TRP A 145 -11.73 -8.64 18.57
N ASP A 146 -12.06 -8.97 19.82
CA ASP A 146 -13.15 -9.92 20.15
C ASP A 146 -14.54 -9.39 19.75
N GLN A 147 -14.65 -8.07 19.51
CA GLN A 147 -15.91 -7.42 19.16
C GLN A 147 -16.12 -7.33 17.64
N ILE A 148 -15.16 -7.79 16.82
CA ILE A 148 -15.38 -7.92 15.37
C ILE A 148 -16.28 -9.14 15.13
N ASP A 149 -17.47 -8.91 14.56
CA ASP A 149 -18.40 -9.98 14.20
C ASP A 149 -17.92 -10.66 12.90
N ARG A 150 -17.03 -11.65 13.05
CA ARG A 150 -16.43 -12.42 11.94
C ARG A 150 -17.46 -13.18 11.11
N VAL A 151 -18.53 -13.67 11.73
CA VAL A 151 -19.58 -14.42 11.02
C VAL A 151 -20.31 -13.49 10.07
N LYS A 152 -20.74 -12.32 10.55
CA LYS A 152 -21.40 -11.33 9.69
C LYS A 152 -20.45 -10.70 8.68
N MET A 153 -19.16 -10.52 9.04
CA MET A 153 -18.14 -10.08 8.08
C MET A 153 -18.05 -11.03 6.89
N ALA A 154 -17.98 -12.34 7.13
CA ALA A 154 -17.94 -13.34 6.06
C ALA A 154 -19.23 -13.35 5.22
N GLN A 155 -20.40 -13.22 5.86
CA GLN A 155 -21.69 -13.10 5.17
C GLN A 155 -21.74 -11.84 4.28
N PHE A 156 -21.25 -10.71 4.79
CA PHE A 156 -21.14 -9.47 4.04
C PHE A 156 -20.25 -9.65 2.81
N PHE A 157 -19.06 -10.23 2.95
CA PHE A 157 -18.17 -10.51 1.81
C PHE A 157 -18.83 -11.39 0.75
N MET A 158 -19.45 -12.49 1.16
CA MET A 158 -20.16 -13.38 0.21
C MET A 158 -21.33 -12.69 -0.47
N SER A 159 -22.04 -11.79 0.22
CA SER A 159 -23.16 -11.03 -0.38
C SER A 159 -22.73 -10.05 -1.46
N LEU A 160 -21.44 -9.72 -1.56
CA LEU A 160 -20.87 -8.81 -2.56
C LEU A 160 -20.20 -9.54 -3.73
N LYS A 161 -19.94 -10.85 -3.59
CA LYS A 161 -19.26 -11.67 -4.59
C LYS A 161 -20.08 -11.73 -5.89
N GLN A 162 -19.42 -11.52 -7.01
CA GLN A 162 -20.02 -11.59 -8.35
C GLN A 162 -19.63 -12.88 -9.06
N PRO A 163 -20.43 -13.34 -10.05
CA PRO A 163 -20.16 -14.58 -10.78
C PRO A 163 -18.83 -14.59 -11.57
N ASP A 164 -18.25 -13.43 -11.87
CA ASP A 164 -17.00 -13.31 -12.64
C ASP A 164 -15.73 -13.30 -11.77
N GLY A 165 -15.88 -13.55 -10.47
CA GLY A 165 -14.80 -13.48 -9.47
C GLY A 165 -14.57 -12.09 -8.89
N SER A 166 -15.28 -11.06 -9.38
CA SER A 166 -15.20 -9.71 -8.84
C SER A 166 -16.08 -9.53 -7.60
N PHE A 167 -15.99 -8.36 -6.96
CA PHE A 167 -16.80 -8.00 -5.81
C PHE A 167 -17.33 -6.58 -5.95
N LEU A 168 -18.59 -6.37 -5.60
CA LEU A 168 -19.10 -5.03 -5.34
C LEU A 168 -18.40 -4.46 -4.09
N VAL A 169 -18.16 -3.15 -4.05
CA VAL A 169 -17.56 -2.52 -2.87
C VAL A 169 -18.55 -2.33 -1.71
N ALA A 170 -19.84 -2.32 -2.01
CA ALA A 170 -20.98 -2.30 -1.10
C ALA A 170 -22.23 -2.77 -1.87
N HIS A 171 -23.35 -3.03 -1.19
CA HIS A 171 -24.59 -3.39 -1.90
C HIS A 171 -24.99 -2.28 -2.87
N HIS A 172 -25.24 -2.64 -4.12
CA HIS A 172 -25.61 -1.72 -5.22
C HIS A 172 -24.55 -0.67 -5.60
N ALA A 173 -23.27 -0.93 -5.30
CA ALA A 173 -22.16 -0.03 -5.60
C ALA A 173 -21.33 -0.51 -6.80
N GLU A 174 -20.18 0.12 -7.03
CA GLU A 174 -19.25 -0.23 -8.10
C GLU A 174 -18.49 -1.55 -7.85
N VAL A 175 -17.91 -2.09 -8.92
CA VAL A 175 -16.90 -3.16 -8.89
C VAL A 175 -15.56 -2.56 -9.31
N ASP A 176 -14.53 -2.76 -8.50
CA ASP A 176 -13.15 -2.50 -8.89
C ASP A 176 -12.12 -3.17 -7.96
N MET A 177 -10.86 -3.10 -8.38
CA MET A 177 -9.70 -3.68 -7.73
C MET A 177 -9.48 -3.23 -6.28
N ARG A 178 -9.98 -2.05 -5.86
CA ARG A 178 -9.86 -1.59 -4.47
C ARG A 178 -10.66 -2.50 -3.55
N GLY A 179 -11.86 -2.90 -3.99
CA GLY A 179 -12.73 -3.81 -3.27
C GLY A 179 -12.04 -5.15 -3.01
N ILE A 180 -11.45 -5.73 -4.05
CA ILE A 180 -10.70 -7.00 -3.97
C ILE A 180 -9.57 -6.91 -2.95
N TYR A 181 -8.69 -5.90 -3.07
CA TYR A 181 -7.57 -5.75 -2.15
C TYR A 181 -8.02 -5.56 -0.70
N CYS A 182 -9.02 -4.69 -0.46
CA CYS A 182 -9.55 -4.44 0.87
C CYS A 182 -10.15 -5.71 1.50
N LEU A 183 -10.93 -6.46 0.72
CA LEU A 183 -11.55 -7.71 1.15
C LEU A 183 -10.49 -8.76 1.50
N LEU A 184 -9.52 -8.98 0.60
CA LEU A 184 -8.49 -10.00 0.80
C LEU A 184 -7.62 -9.69 2.01
N VAL A 185 -7.22 -8.43 2.22
CA VAL A 185 -6.48 -8.06 3.44
C VAL A 185 -7.28 -8.37 4.69
N VAL A 186 -8.56 -7.98 4.74
CA VAL A 186 -9.39 -8.21 5.93
C VAL A 186 -9.61 -9.71 6.13
N ALA A 187 -9.88 -10.46 5.07
CA ALA A 187 -10.08 -11.90 5.14
C ALA A 187 -8.79 -12.62 5.60
N THR A 188 -7.62 -12.16 5.17
CA THR A 188 -6.33 -12.68 5.67
C THR A 188 -6.10 -12.28 7.12
N LEU A 189 -6.32 -11.03 7.54
CA LEU A 189 -6.06 -10.60 8.92
C LEU A 189 -6.98 -11.27 9.95
N LEU A 190 -8.23 -11.55 9.55
CA LEU A 190 -9.28 -12.08 10.41
C LEU A 190 -9.55 -13.58 10.22
N ASP A 191 -8.70 -14.28 9.46
CA ASP A 191 -8.84 -15.72 9.21
C ASP A 191 -10.23 -16.08 8.63
N LEU A 192 -10.57 -15.47 7.48
CA LEU A 192 -11.82 -15.65 6.74
C LEU A 192 -11.60 -16.10 5.28
N MET A 193 -10.35 -16.39 4.90
CA MET A 193 -10.02 -16.87 3.56
C MET A 193 -10.58 -18.29 3.36
N THR A 194 -11.42 -18.48 2.34
CA THR A 194 -11.95 -19.78 1.94
C THR A 194 -11.86 -19.94 0.42
N PRO A 195 -11.76 -21.18 -0.12
CA PRO A 195 -11.80 -21.41 -1.56
C PRO A 195 -13.04 -20.81 -2.24
N GLU A 196 -14.21 -20.95 -1.60
CA GLU A 196 -15.47 -20.39 -2.10
C GLU A 196 -15.44 -18.85 -2.17
N LEU A 197 -14.89 -18.19 -1.15
CA LEU A 197 -14.78 -16.74 -1.14
C LEU A 197 -13.95 -16.26 -2.33
N VAL A 198 -12.78 -16.87 -2.56
CA VAL A 198 -11.83 -16.38 -3.57
C VAL A 198 -12.00 -16.98 -4.96
N ASP A 199 -12.97 -17.87 -5.17
CA ASP A 199 -13.19 -18.53 -6.46
C ASP A 199 -13.33 -17.51 -7.62
N GLY A 200 -12.63 -17.75 -8.73
CA GLY A 200 -12.57 -16.84 -9.89
C GLY A 200 -11.85 -15.50 -9.67
N THR A 201 -11.44 -15.15 -8.45
CA THR A 201 -10.88 -13.81 -8.14
C THR A 201 -9.55 -13.59 -8.85
N ALA A 202 -8.69 -14.61 -8.94
CA ALA A 202 -7.43 -14.52 -9.68
C ALA A 202 -7.67 -14.22 -11.18
N ASP A 203 -8.69 -14.82 -11.79
CA ASP A 203 -9.04 -14.55 -13.19
C ASP A 203 -9.54 -13.12 -13.39
N PHE A 204 -10.33 -12.59 -12.45
CA PHE A 204 -10.71 -11.17 -12.43
C PHE A 204 -9.48 -10.26 -12.37
N VAL A 205 -8.57 -10.49 -11.42
CA VAL A 205 -7.34 -9.67 -11.27
C VAL A 205 -6.51 -9.70 -12.54
N ARG A 206 -6.26 -10.89 -13.11
CA ARG A 206 -5.47 -11.06 -14.34
C ARG A 206 -6.07 -10.26 -15.50
N SER A 207 -7.40 -10.31 -15.65
CA SER A 207 -8.09 -9.61 -16.73
C SER A 207 -8.10 -8.08 -16.61
N CYS A 208 -7.69 -7.52 -15.46
CA CYS A 208 -7.56 -6.08 -15.28
C CYS A 208 -6.21 -5.54 -15.81
N GLN A 209 -5.26 -6.40 -16.19
CA GLN A 209 -3.99 -5.94 -16.74
C GLN A 209 -4.19 -5.29 -18.12
N THR A 210 -3.57 -4.13 -18.33
CA THR A 210 -3.70 -3.35 -19.56
C THR A 210 -2.53 -3.60 -20.51
N TYR A 211 -2.67 -3.11 -21.75
CA TYR A 211 -1.58 -3.14 -22.74
C TYR A 211 -0.34 -2.36 -22.30
N GLU A 212 -0.46 -1.42 -21.35
CA GLU A 212 0.68 -0.66 -20.84
C GLU A 212 1.55 -1.50 -19.89
N GLY A 213 0.98 -2.54 -19.27
CA GLY A 213 1.60 -3.41 -18.28
C GLY A 213 1.01 -3.27 -16.87
N GLY A 214 0.58 -2.07 -16.48
CA GLY A 214 -0.15 -1.84 -15.23
C GLY A 214 -1.63 -2.29 -15.30
N PHE A 215 -2.33 -2.19 -14.18
CA PHE A 215 -3.71 -2.67 -14.04
C PHE A 215 -4.72 -1.52 -14.02
N ALA A 216 -5.86 -1.77 -14.66
CA ALA A 216 -7.03 -0.91 -14.63
C ALA A 216 -7.89 -1.19 -13.39
N SER A 217 -8.95 -0.37 -13.22
CA SER A 217 -9.85 -0.49 -12.08
C SER A 217 -10.65 -1.79 -12.07
N ALA A 218 -11.09 -2.27 -13.23
CA ALA A 218 -11.91 -3.45 -13.37
C ALA A 218 -11.70 -4.06 -14.76
N SER A 219 -12.46 -5.10 -15.08
CA SER A 219 -12.60 -5.67 -16.43
C SER A 219 -14.07 -5.95 -16.72
N GLN A 220 -14.43 -5.99 -18.00
CA GLN A 220 -15.79 -6.28 -18.42
C GLN A 220 -16.01 -7.79 -18.52
N PRO A 221 -16.96 -8.38 -17.76
CA PRO A 221 -17.39 -9.75 -18.00
C PRO A 221 -18.42 -9.80 -19.15
N TYR A 222 -18.45 -10.94 -19.84
CA TYR A 222 -19.52 -11.30 -20.77
C TYR A 222 -20.08 -12.66 -20.39
N PHE A 223 -21.37 -12.87 -20.65
CA PHE A 223 -22.07 -14.09 -20.29
C PHE A 223 -22.71 -14.72 -21.53
N GLY A 224 -22.69 -16.05 -21.59
CA GLY A 224 -23.40 -16.82 -22.60
C GLY A 224 -24.91 -16.76 -22.40
N GLU A 225 -25.67 -17.29 -23.36
CA GLU A 225 -27.14 -17.38 -23.26
C GLU A 225 -27.60 -18.22 -22.05
N ASP A 226 -26.77 -19.16 -21.61
CA ASP A 226 -26.99 -20.00 -20.43
C ASP A 226 -26.62 -19.32 -19.10
N GLY A 227 -26.15 -18.06 -19.15
CA GLY A 227 -25.69 -17.29 -17.99
C GLY A 227 -24.28 -17.66 -17.52
N SER A 228 -23.57 -18.56 -18.21
CA SER A 228 -22.18 -18.89 -17.88
C SER A 228 -21.22 -17.76 -18.24
N LEU A 229 -20.19 -17.55 -17.40
CA LEU A 229 -19.14 -16.57 -17.67
C LEU A 229 -18.31 -17.00 -18.88
N LEU A 230 -18.19 -16.12 -19.87
CA LEU A 230 -17.28 -16.33 -21.00
C LEU A 230 -15.83 -16.10 -20.55
N LYS A 231 -14.94 -17.06 -20.88
CA LYS A 231 -13.51 -16.96 -20.56
C LYS A 231 -12.82 -15.77 -21.24
N SER A 232 -13.31 -15.35 -22.40
CA SER A 232 -12.76 -14.28 -23.22
C SER A 232 -13.82 -13.75 -24.20
N PRO A 233 -13.80 -12.46 -24.58
CA PRO A 233 -12.87 -11.42 -24.10
C PRO A 233 -13.23 -10.93 -22.70
N ARG A 234 -12.22 -10.51 -21.91
CA ARG A 234 -12.41 -9.78 -20.64
C ARG A 234 -11.62 -8.47 -20.69
N PRO A 235 -12.05 -7.45 -21.44
CA PRO A 235 -11.25 -6.25 -21.65
C PRO A 235 -11.16 -5.43 -20.34
N PRO A 236 -9.98 -4.89 -20.02
CA PRO A 236 -9.81 -4.00 -18.87
C PRO A 236 -10.61 -2.71 -19.06
N LEU A 237 -11.20 -2.22 -17.97
CA LEU A 237 -12.01 -1.01 -17.90
C LEU A 237 -11.19 0.13 -17.27
N GLY A 238 -10.52 0.87 -18.14
CA GLY A 238 -9.74 2.05 -17.78
C GLY A 238 -8.26 1.94 -18.13
N GLU A 239 -7.51 2.96 -17.72
CA GLU A 239 -6.05 3.08 -17.91
C GLU A 239 -5.31 2.32 -16.80
N ALA A 240 -4.06 1.94 -17.06
CA ALA A 240 -3.15 1.52 -16.00
C ALA A 240 -3.02 2.62 -14.93
N HIS A 241 -3.12 2.26 -13.66
CA HIS A 241 -3.06 3.24 -12.58
C HIS A 241 -2.39 2.68 -11.33
N GLY A 242 -1.47 3.43 -10.72
CA GLY A 242 -0.61 2.97 -9.63
C GLY A 242 -1.40 2.40 -8.45
N GLY A 243 -2.48 3.07 -8.06
CA GLY A 243 -3.38 2.55 -7.01
C GLY A 243 -4.01 1.20 -7.35
N TYR A 244 -4.52 1.01 -8.57
CA TYR A 244 -5.13 -0.26 -8.98
C TYR A 244 -4.08 -1.34 -9.25
N THR A 245 -2.93 -0.98 -9.80
CA THR A 245 -1.75 -1.86 -9.95
C THR A 245 -1.29 -2.40 -8.60
N PHE A 246 -1.16 -1.55 -7.57
CA PHE A 246 -0.85 -2.02 -6.22
C PHE A 246 -1.91 -2.97 -5.69
N CYS A 247 -3.19 -2.60 -5.80
CA CYS A 247 -4.29 -3.45 -5.36
C CYS A 247 -4.26 -4.82 -6.06
N ALA A 248 -3.98 -4.84 -7.37
CA ALA A 248 -3.87 -6.06 -8.16
C ALA A 248 -2.70 -6.93 -7.71
N LEU A 249 -1.50 -6.36 -7.54
CA LEU A 249 -0.32 -7.12 -7.12
C LEU A 249 -0.44 -7.66 -5.70
N ALA A 250 -0.91 -6.84 -4.76
CA ALA A 250 -1.12 -7.29 -3.40
C ALA A 250 -2.19 -8.39 -3.34
N SER A 251 -3.27 -8.24 -4.11
CA SER A 251 -4.30 -9.29 -4.24
C SER A 251 -3.73 -10.56 -4.86
N TRP A 252 -2.89 -10.45 -5.89
CA TRP A 252 -2.24 -11.59 -6.53
C TRP A 252 -1.42 -12.41 -5.54
N VAL A 253 -0.60 -11.72 -4.72
CA VAL A 253 0.19 -12.35 -3.67
C VAL A 253 -0.69 -12.98 -2.59
N LEU A 254 -1.75 -12.29 -2.13
CA LEU A 254 -2.69 -12.81 -1.13
C LEU A 254 -3.49 -14.03 -1.60
N LEU A 255 -3.61 -14.23 -2.92
CA LEU A 255 -4.31 -15.37 -3.52
C LEU A 255 -3.41 -16.60 -3.74
N GLN A 256 -2.08 -16.45 -3.79
CA GLN A 256 -1.15 -17.58 -3.97
C GLN A 256 -1.36 -18.73 -2.96
N PRO A 257 -1.61 -18.47 -1.66
CA PRO A 257 -1.85 -19.54 -0.69
C PRO A 257 -3.13 -20.33 -0.96
N MET A 258 -4.06 -19.78 -1.74
CA MET A 258 -5.38 -20.37 -2.02
C MET A 258 -5.39 -21.30 -3.23
N SER A 259 -4.27 -21.40 -3.93
CA SER A 259 -4.09 -22.30 -5.06
C SER A 259 -3.04 -23.37 -4.71
N ASP A 260 -3.27 -24.60 -5.19
CA ASP A 260 -2.28 -25.68 -5.12
C ASP A 260 -1.18 -25.49 -6.18
N GLU A 261 -1.53 -24.87 -7.30
CA GLU A 261 -0.60 -24.48 -8.36
C GLU A 261 -0.21 -23.00 -8.22
N LYS A 262 1.01 -22.65 -8.63
CA LYS A 262 1.45 -21.24 -8.71
C LYS A 262 0.51 -20.46 -9.63
N LEU A 263 -0.06 -19.36 -9.14
CA LEU A 263 -0.84 -18.48 -9.99
C LEU A 263 0.10 -17.77 -10.97
N ASP A 264 -0.14 -17.97 -12.27
CA ASP A 264 0.66 -17.46 -13.37
C ASP A 264 -0.21 -16.67 -14.38
N ASN A 265 0.42 -16.17 -15.44
CA ASN A 265 -0.14 -15.48 -16.60
C ASN A 265 -0.54 -14.02 -16.37
N ILE A 266 0.12 -13.33 -15.44
CA ILE A 266 0.25 -11.86 -15.54
C ILE A 266 1.53 -11.53 -16.30
N ASP A 267 1.51 -10.50 -17.13
CA ASP A 267 2.68 -10.06 -17.88
C ASP A 267 3.61 -9.24 -16.96
N GLU A 268 4.47 -9.95 -16.21
CA GLU A 268 5.43 -9.36 -15.28
C GLU A 268 6.44 -8.42 -15.97
N THR A 269 6.79 -8.72 -17.23
CA THR A 269 7.78 -7.94 -17.99
C THR A 269 7.23 -6.56 -18.35
N ASN A 270 6.02 -6.50 -18.92
CA ASN A 270 5.38 -5.22 -19.21
C ASN A 270 5.00 -4.48 -17.92
N LEU A 271 4.62 -5.20 -16.87
CA LEU A 271 4.36 -4.60 -15.57
C LEU A 271 5.60 -3.92 -14.98
N LEU A 272 6.76 -4.60 -14.96
CA LEU A 272 8.03 -4.02 -14.50
C LEU A 272 8.36 -2.77 -15.31
N ARG A 273 8.29 -2.88 -16.65
CA ARG A 273 8.50 -1.74 -17.55
C ARG A 273 7.59 -0.57 -17.21
N TRP A 274 6.30 -0.82 -16.95
CA TRP A 274 5.35 0.23 -16.60
C TRP A 274 5.68 0.89 -15.26
N LEU A 275 5.96 0.09 -14.23
CA LEU A 275 6.30 0.58 -12.89
C LEU A 275 7.54 1.48 -12.89
N VAL A 276 8.62 1.08 -13.56
CA VAL A 276 9.84 1.90 -13.62
C VAL A 276 9.62 3.22 -14.38
N GLN A 277 8.75 3.22 -15.41
CA GLN A 277 8.40 4.42 -16.16
C GLN A 277 7.49 5.40 -15.41
N MET A 278 6.91 4.96 -14.29
CA MET A 278 6.16 5.84 -13.40
C MET A 278 7.08 6.68 -12.49
N GLN A 279 8.37 6.35 -12.37
CA GLN A 279 9.30 7.21 -11.63
C GLN A 279 9.68 8.42 -12.48
N GLY A 280 9.52 9.61 -11.91
CA GLY A 280 9.95 10.86 -12.53
C GLY A 280 11.48 10.96 -12.58
N VAL A 281 11.98 11.78 -13.50
CA VAL A 281 13.42 12.01 -13.66
C VAL A 281 13.91 13.10 -12.69
N GLU A 282 15.16 13.55 -12.80
CA GLU A 282 15.80 14.46 -11.84
C GLU A 282 15.03 15.76 -11.64
N ILE A 283 14.42 16.31 -12.72
CA ILE A 283 13.63 17.55 -12.62
C ILE A 283 12.33 17.38 -11.82
N GLU A 284 11.85 16.14 -11.70
CA GLU A 284 10.68 15.77 -10.90
C GLU A 284 11.09 15.18 -9.53
N LEU A 285 12.38 15.32 -9.15
CA LEU A 285 12.95 14.85 -7.89
C LEU A 285 12.84 13.32 -7.66
N GLY A 286 12.54 12.53 -8.69
CA GLY A 286 12.38 11.07 -8.55
C GLY A 286 11.08 10.61 -7.88
N GLY A 287 10.08 11.49 -7.77
CA GLY A 287 8.74 11.12 -7.31
C GLY A 287 8.00 10.24 -8.30
N PHE A 288 6.97 9.53 -7.86
CA PHE A 288 6.16 8.69 -8.75
C PHE A 288 4.92 9.43 -9.26
N LYS A 289 4.55 9.17 -10.52
CA LYS A 289 3.22 9.50 -11.07
C LYS A 289 2.31 8.28 -11.05
N GLY A 290 1.01 8.51 -11.04
CA GLY A 290 0.03 7.42 -10.97
C GLY A 290 -0.23 6.71 -12.30
N ARG A 291 0.02 7.39 -13.41
CA ARG A 291 -0.23 6.89 -14.77
C ARG A 291 0.49 7.74 -15.81
N THR A 292 0.57 7.23 -17.02
CA THR A 292 1.31 7.84 -18.13
C THR A 292 0.84 9.27 -18.41
N ASN A 293 1.78 10.20 -18.66
CA ASN A 293 1.50 11.61 -18.95
C ASN A 293 0.72 12.38 -17.85
N LYS A 294 0.81 11.94 -16.59
CA LYS A 294 0.35 12.71 -15.42
C LYS A 294 1.52 13.11 -14.53
N LEU A 295 1.24 14.03 -13.62
CA LEU A 295 2.21 14.62 -12.72
C LEU A 295 2.61 13.64 -11.62
N VAL A 296 3.83 13.79 -11.11
CA VAL A 296 4.26 13.17 -9.86
C VAL A 296 3.38 13.58 -8.68
N ASP A 297 3.20 12.70 -7.70
CA ASP A 297 2.41 12.92 -6.49
C ASP A 297 2.90 11.99 -5.37
N GLY A 298 3.12 12.54 -4.17
CA GLY A 298 3.68 11.83 -3.03
C GLY A 298 2.89 10.62 -2.54
N CYS A 299 1.59 10.48 -2.86
CA CYS A 299 0.89 9.24 -2.50
C CYS A 299 1.34 8.03 -3.33
N TYR A 300 1.84 8.25 -4.56
CA TYR A 300 2.39 7.17 -5.39
C TYR A 300 3.74 6.68 -4.90
N SER A 301 4.37 7.36 -3.93
CA SER A 301 5.50 6.79 -3.20
C SER A 301 5.14 5.46 -2.54
N TRP A 302 3.90 5.27 -2.08
CA TRP A 302 3.41 3.97 -1.64
C TRP A 302 2.78 3.17 -2.78
N TRP A 303 1.81 3.73 -3.50
CA TRP A 303 1.05 2.96 -4.49
C TRP A 303 1.87 2.46 -5.68
N VAL A 304 2.95 3.15 -6.05
CA VAL A 304 3.88 2.66 -7.08
C VAL A 304 5.17 2.18 -6.43
N GLY A 305 5.79 3.00 -5.57
CA GLY A 305 7.05 2.63 -4.92
C GLY A 305 6.95 1.37 -4.05
N GLY A 306 5.85 1.18 -3.34
CA GLY A 306 5.59 -0.02 -2.54
C GLY A 306 5.18 -1.26 -3.35
N ALA A 307 4.87 -1.11 -4.64
CA ALA A 307 4.52 -2.23 -5.52
C ALA A 307 5.73 -3.08 -5.91
N PHE A 308 6.95 -2.52 -5.86
CA PHE A 308 8.17 -3.22 -6.24
C PHE A 308 8.46 -4.44 -5.35
N SER A 309 8.28 -4.32 -4.03
CA SER A 309 8.43 -5.47 -3.12
C SER A 309 7.40 -6.58 -3.38
N LEU A 310 6.22 -6.23 -3.90
CA LEU A 310 5.21 -7.22 -4.30
C LEU A 310 5.60 -7.91 -5.60
N LEU A 311 6.13 -7.15 -6.57
CA LEU A 311 6.62 -7.69 -7.84
C LEU A 311 7.80 -8.65 -7.62
N GLU A 312 8.78 -8.26 -6.80
CA GLU A 312 9.92 -9.11 -6.40
C GLU A 312 9.43 -10.42 -5.78
N ALA A 313 8.45 -10.35 -4.87
CA ALA A 313 7.84 -11.54 -4.26
C ALA A 313 7.08 -12.42 -5.26
N ILE A 314 6.50 -11.88 -6.33
CA ILE A 314 5.84 -12.69 -7.37
C ILE A 314 6.89 -13.43 -8.21
N HIS A 315 8.00 -12.76 -8.52
CA HIS A 315 9.09 -13.32 -9.33
C HIS A 315 9.83 -14.45 -8.58
N GLY A 316 10.11 -14.26 -7.29
CA GLY A 316 10.91 -15.17 -6.46
C GLY A 316 10.15 -16.08 -5.50
N HIS A 317 8.87 -15.82 -5.19
CA HIS A 317 8.02 -16.41 -4.12
C HIS A 317 8.61 -16.45 -2.71
N HIS A 318 9.83 -16.90 -2.52
CA HIS A 318 10.58 -16.86 -1.27
C HIS A 318 12.07 -16.70 -1.58
N HIS A 319 12.75 -15.81 -0.87
CA HIS A 319 14.20 -15.81 -0.88
C HIS A 319 14.71 -16.90 0.06
N SER A 320 15.72 -17.66 -0.38
CA SER A 320 16.38 -18.66 0.47
C SER A 320 17.29 -17.99 1.51
N SER A 321 17.83 -16.81 1.20
CA SER A 321 18.64 -15.96 2.10
C SER A 321 18.26 -14.48 1.98
N PRO A 322 18.65 -13.60 2.91
CA PRO A 322 18.45 -12.16 2.74
C PRO A 322 19.10 -11.63 1.43
N PRO A 323 18.44 -10.72 0.69
CA PRO A 323 18.97 -10.22 -0.59
C PRO A 323 20.40 -9.70 -0.52
N HIS A 324 20.77 -8.96 0.53
CA HIS A 324 22.15 -8.45 0.68
C HIS A 324 23.22 -9.56 0.82
N GLU A 325 22.85 -10.79 1.17
CA GLU A 325 23.76 -11.94 1.21
C GLU A 325 23.87 -12.63 -0.14
N GLU A 326 22.78 -12.63 -0.93
CA GLU A 326 22.76 -13.14 -2.32
C GLU A 326 23.55 -12.21 -3.27
N GLU A 327 23.55 -10.91 -3.00
CA GLU A 327 24.27 -9.86 -3.74
C GLU A 327 25.81 -9.87 -3.53
N LYS A 328 26.37 -10.75 -2.69
CA LYS A 328 27.83 -10.90 -2.53
C LYS A 328 28.43 -11.75 -3.66
N TYR A 329 28.54 -11.17 -4.85
CA TYR A 329 29.44 -11.71 -5.88
C TYR A 329 30.91 -11.46 -5.51
N GLU A 330 31.79 -12.39 -5.90
CA GLU A 330 33.25 -12.23 -5.76
C GLU A 330 33.69 -10.97 -6.53
N GLU A 331 34.53 -10.12 -5.92
CA GLU A 331 35.17 -8.99 -6.60
C GLU A 331 35.84 -9.48 -7.89
N GLY A 332 35.20 -9.21 -9.04
CA GLY A 332 35.86 -9.28 -10.33
C GLY A 332 36.94 -8.20 -10.41
N ASP A 333 38.10 -8.56 -10.96
CA ASP A 333 39.35 -7.78 -11.09
C ASP A 333 39.20 -6.48 -11.94
N ASP A 334 37.98 -6.12 -12.36
CA ASP A 334 37.66 -5.12 -13.35
C ASP A 334 37.03 -3.82 -12.81
N GLY A 335 36.89 -3.66 -11.48
CA GLY A 335 36.66 -2.34 -10.85
C GLY A 335 35.36 -1.64 -11.22
N TRP A 336 34.36 -2.38 -11.72
CA TRP A 336 33.00 -1.88 -11.89
C TRP A 336 32.32 -1.86 -10.51
N ILE A 337 31.86 -0.69 -10.09
CA ILE A 337 31.05 -0.53 -8.87
C ILE A 337 29.64 -0.98 -9.23
N ASP A 338 29.14 -2.04 -8.60
CA ASP A 338 27.74 -2.45 -8.76
C ASP A 338 26.81 -1.31 -8.36
N MET A 339 26.08 -0.80 -9.36
CA MET A 339 24.98 0.12 -9.16
C MET A 339 23.89 -0.56 -8.33
N ASP A 340 23.27 0.17 -7.41
CA ASP A 340 22.16 -0.29 -6.56
C ASP A 340 21.19 -1.19 -7.36
N GLU A 341 21.19 -2.50 -7.13
CA GLU A 341 20.39 -3.50 -7.88
C GLU A 341 18.87 -3.35 -7.67
N SER A 342 18.44 -2.32 -6.96
CA SER A 342 17.04 -2.02 -6.78
C SER A 342 16.36 -1.70 -8.12
N LEU A 343 15.20 -2.32 -8.35
CA LEU A 343 14.35 -2.08 -9.51
C LEU A 343 13.82 -0.63 -9.60
N LEU A 344 13.97 0.17 -8.54
CA LEU A 344 13.63 1.58 -8.49
C LEU A 344 14.78 2.42 -7.93
N ASN A 345 14.80 3.72 -8.27
CA ASN A 345 15.73 4.65 -7.64
C ASN A 345 15.22 5.05 -6.24
N ARG A 346 15.60 4.25 -5.23
CA ARG A 346 15.21 4.44 -3.83
C ARG A 346 15.69 5.77 -3.27
N GLU A 347 16.91 6.20 -3.60
CA GLU A 347 17.47 7.47 -3.14
C GLU A 347 16.62 8.66 -3.61
N ALA A 348 16.33 8.72 -4.90
CA ALA A 348 15.55 9.81 -5.48
C ALA A 348 14.13 9.85 -4.89
N LEU A 349 13.50 8.69 -4.66
CA LEU A 349 12.19 8.65 -3.99
C LEU A 349 12.24 9.25 -2.57
N GLN A 350 13.27 8.94 -1.78
CA GLN A 350 13.45 9.56 -0.46
C GLN A 350 13.66 11.07 -0.59
N GLN A 351 14.47 11.52 -1.56
CA GLN A 351 14.70 12.94 -1.82
C GLN A 351 13.40 13.66 -2.20
N TYR A 352 12.54 13.11 -3.06
CA TYR A 352 11.23 13.67 -3.38
C TYR A 352 10.40 13.94 -2.12
N ILE A 353 10.29 12.92 -1.25
CA ILE A 353 9.47 13.00 -0.04
C ILE A 353 10.05 14.05 0.93
N LEU A 354 11.37 14.04 1.14
CA LEU A 354 12.04 14.93 2.07
C LEU A 354 12.07 16.39 1.57
N LEU A 355 12.27 16.63 0.28
CA LEU A 355 12.44 17.97 -0.28
C LEU A 355 11.12 18.62 -0.72
N ALA A 356 10.20 17.84 -1.28
CA ALA A 356 8.95 18.34 -1.87
C ALA A 356 7.68 17.87 -1.11
N GLY A 357 7.69 16.63 -0.60
CA GLY A 357 6.55 16.01 0.07
C GLY A 357 6.22 16.56 1.46
N GLN A 358 7.18 17.18 2.15
CA GLN A 358 6.93 17.78 3.47
C GLN A 358 6.17 19.11 3.38
N HIS A 359 5.17 19.31 4.23
CA HIS A 359 4.51 20.61 4.39
C HIS A 359 5.12 21.43 5.54
N PRO A 360 5.38 22.75 5.38
CA PRO A 360 6.16 23.53 6.35
C PRO A 360 5.63 23.56 7.79
N VAL A 361 4.31 23.37 7.99
CA VAL A 361 3.62 23.38 9.29
C VAL A 361 3.24 21.98 9.81
N GLY A 362 3.85 20.93 9.26
CA GLY A 362 3.55 19.53 9.56
C GLY A 362 2.53 18.91 8.60
N GLY A 363 2.47 17.57 8.62
CA GLY A 363 1.85 16.74 7.59
C GLY A 363 2.69 16.65 6.30
N LEU A 364 2.35 15.70 5.42
CA LEU A 364 2.90 15.56 4.07
C LEU A 364 1.77 15.75 3.04
N ARG A 365 2.14 15.96 1.78
CA ARG A 365 1.25 16.42 0.71
C ARG A 365 1.51 15.70 -0.62
N ASP A 366 0.60 15.88 -1.55
CA ASP A 366 0.74 15.52 -2.98
C ASP A 366 2.06 16.08 -3.55
N LYS A 367 2.12 17.40 -3.76
CA LYS A 367 3.27 18.14 -4.28
C LYS A 367 3.20 19.58 -3.81
N PRO A 368 4.30 20.36 -3.79
CA PRO A 368 4.18 21.81 -3.64
C PRO A 368 3.34 22.42 -4.78
N PRO A 369 2.48 23.42 -4.52
CA PRO A 369 2.20 24.08 -3.23
C PRO A 369 0.95 23.49 -2.50
N LYS A 370 0.54 22.25 -2.78
CA LYS A 370 -0.64 21.64 -2.16
C LYS A 370 -0.54 21.60 -0.63
N SER A 371 -1.70 21.66 0.02
CA SER A 371 -1.81 21.52 1.48
C SER A 371 -1.52 20.08 1.90
N ALA A 372 -1.10 19.90 3.15
CA ALA A 372 -1.07 18.57 3.76
C ALA A 372 -2.45 18.05 4.13
N ASP A 373 -2.60 16.73 4.07
CA ASP A 373 -3.77 15.98 4.53
C ASP A 373 -3.33 14.60 5.07
N ALA A 374 -4.26 13.87 5.69
CA ALA A 374 -3.93 12.63 6.39
C ALA A 374 -3.56 11.50 5.42
N TYR A 375 -4.23 11.46 4.26
CA TYR A 375 -3.96 10.50 3.19
C TYR A 375 -2.52 10.63 2.69
N HIS A 376 -2.11 11.81 2.23
CA HIS A 376 -0.74 12.03 1.75
C HIS A 376 0.28 11.92 2.89
N THR A 377 -0.08 12.31 4.12
CA THR A 377 0.79 12.11 5.28
C THR A 377 1.14 10.65 5.48
N LEU A 378 0.15 9.74 5.47
CA LEU A 378 0.46 8.31 5.56
C LEU A 378 1.22 7.83 4.33
N TYR A 379 0.72 8.04 3.12
CA TYR A 379 1.27 7.37 1.94
C TYR A 379 2.66 7.88 1.54
N CYS A 380 3.02 9.14 1.85
CA CYS A 380 4.40 9.59 1.77
C CYS A 380 5.29 8.90 2.81
N LEU A 381 4.83 8.73 4.06
CA LEU A 381 5.61 8.04 5.10
C LEU A 381 5.76 6.54 4.83
N ALA A 382 4.71 5.89 4.34
CA ALA A 382 4.74 4.49 3.93
C ALA A 382 5.65 4.28 2.70
N GLY A 383 5.60 5.20 1.73
CA GLY A 383 6.54 5.21 0.61
C GLY A 383 7.98 5.48 1.04
N LEU A 384 8.21 6.36 2.02
CA LEU A 384 9.53 6.58 2.62
C LEU A 384 10.03 5.30 3.30
N SER A 385 9.16 4.60 4.02
CA SER A 385 9.46 3.29 4.59
C SER A 385 9.85 2.28 3.50
N ALA A 386 9.07 2.15 2.43
CA ALA A 386 9.38 1.22 1.33
C ALA A 386 10.70 1.58 0.63
N ALA A 387 11.03 2.86 0.51
CA ALA A 387 12.32 3.30 -0.04
C ALA A 387 13.48 3.09 0.94
N GLN A 388 13.25 3.11 2.26
CA GLN A 388 14.29 2.94 3.28
C GLN A 388 14.60 1.47 3.60
N HIS A 389 13.60 0.59 3.52
CA HIS A 389 13.68 -0.81 3.96
C HIS A 389 13.37 -1.75 2.80
N ARG A 390 14.15 -2.82 2.65
CA ARG A 390 13.78 -3.95 1.80
C ARG A 390 13.03 -4.97 2.67
N VAL A 391 11.77 -5.24 2.34
CA VAL A 391 10.92 -6.20 3.07
C VAL A 391 10.46 -7.28 2.10
N PHE A 392 10.79 -8.52 2.40
CA PHE A 392 10.67 -9.65 1.45
C PHE A 392 10.21 -10.93 2.18
N PRO A 393 9.55 -11.88 1.49
CA PRO A 393 9.21 -13.19 2.05
C PRO A 393 10.47 -14.07 2.17
N LEU A 394 10.73 -14.60 3.37
CA LEU A 394 11.88 -15.47 3.66
C LEU A 394 11.43 -16.92 3.84
N GLU A 395 11.99 -17.85 3.06
CA GLU A 395 11.63 -19.27 3.04
C GLU A 395 11.78 -19.91 4.42
N LYS A 396 12.92 -19.69 5.08
CA LYS A 396 13.19 -20.19 6.43
C LYS A 396 12.11 -19.74 7.44
N LYS A 397 11.65 -18.50 7.34
CA LYS A 397 10.62 -17.97 8.23
C LYS A 397 9.26 -18.59 7.94
N PHE A 398 8.95 -18.83 6.65
CA PHE A 398 7.78 -19.61 6.26
C PHE A 398 7.82 -21.01 6.88
N GLU A 399 8.93 -21.74 6.76
CA GLU A 399 9.10 -23.09 7.32
C GLU A 399 8.96 -23.12 8.84
N GLU A 400 9.54 -22.14 9.54
CA GLU A 400 9.41 -21.98 11.01
C GLU A 400 7.96 -21.78 11.43
N LEU A 401 7.24 -20.87 10.75
CA LEU A 401 5.82 -20.61 11.01
C LEU A 401 4.95 -21.82 10.67
N HIS A 402 5.27 -22.50 9.56
CA HIS A 402 4.50 -23.63 9.06
C HIS A 402 4.71 -24.87 9.95
N SER A 403 5.94 -25.19 10.35
CA SER A 403 6.23 -26.31 11.26
C SER A 403 5.76 -26.03 12.69
N GLY A 404 5.76 -24.76 13.11
CA GLY A 404 5.33 -24.32 14.44
C GLY A 404 3.81 -24.16 14.63
N TRP A 405 2.99 -24.49 13.62
CA TRP A 405 1.54 -24.35 13.68
C TRP A 405 0.92 -25.16 14.83
N LYS A 406 0.04 -24.51 15.60
CA LYS A 406 -0.72 -25.11 16.70
C LYS A 406 -2.17 -25.31 16.27
N GLY A 407 -2.67 -26.54 16.32
CA GLY A 407 -4.07 -26.85 16.00
C GLY A 407 -4.21 -28.10 15.15
N SER A 408 -5.45 -28.43 14.77
CA SER A 408 -5.72 -29.48 13.77
C SER A 408 -5.18 -29.10 12.39
N ASP A 409 -5.04 -30.09 11.51
CA ASP A 409 -4.58 -29.87 10.15
C ASP A 409 -5.63 -29.12 9.31
N GLU A 410 -5.48 -27.81 9.25
CA GLU A 410 -6.24 -26.91 8.38
C GLU A 410 -5.26 -26.30 7.37
N SER A 411 -4.86 -27.13 6.40
CA SER A 411 -3.78 -26.85 5.44
C SER A 411 -3.86 -25.45 4.82
N THR A 412 -5.05 -25.01 4.39
CA THR A 412 -5.27 -23.67 3.83
C THR A 412 -5.04 -22.55 4.85
N ARG A 413 -5.63 -22.62 6.05
CA ARG A 413 -5.46 -21.59 7.09
C ARG A 413 -4.00 -21.46 7.48
N LYS A 414 -3.34 -22.60 7.68
CA LYS A 414 -1.92 -22.71 7.97
C LYS A 414 -1.05 -22.06 6.88
N LYS A 415 -1.32 -22.36 5.60
CA LYS A 415 -0.59 -21.79 4.46
C LYS A 415 -0.78 -20.27 4.37
N VAL A 416 -2.02 -19.78 4.46
CA VAL A 416 -2.33 -18.34 4.47
C VAL A 416 -1.59 -17.61 5.60
N PHE A 417 -1.60 -18.19 6.81
CA PHE A 417 -0.90 -17.62 7.96
C PHE A 417 0.61 -17.54 7.75
N SER A 418 1.24 -18.65 7.34
CA SER A 418 2.68 -18.72 7.13
C SER A 418 3.16 -17.77 6.03
N GLU A 419 2.45 -17.72 4.89
CA GLU A 419 2.78 -16.84 3.75
C GLU A 419 2.60 -15.35 4.09
N ALA A 420 1.56 -15.01 4.86
CA ALA A 420 1.34 -13.64 5.27
C ALA A 420 2.37 -13.14 6.29
N LEU A 421 2.95 -14.01 7.13
CA LEU A 421 3.86 -13.63 8.20
C LEU A 421 5.34 -13.93 7.91
N CYS A 422 5.69 -14.56 6.79
CA CYS A 422 7.08 -14.83 6.40
C CYS A 422 7.85 -13.59 5.92
N TRP A 423 7.19 -12.44 5.78
CA TRP A 423 7.82 -11.18 5.38
C TRP A 423 8.76 -10.64 6.47
N GLN A 424 9.98 -10.29 6.11
CA GLN A 424 11.02 -9.79 7.02
C GLN A 424 11.79 -8.62 6.39
N GLU A 425 12.25 -7.71 7.25
CA GLU A 425 13.15 -6.60 6.86
C GLU A 425 14.59 -7.12 6.70
N ASP A 426 15.22 -6.76 5.58
CA ASP A 426 16.67 -6.81 5.42
C ASP A 426 17.29 -5.59 6.12
N GLU A 427 17.71 -5.76 7.37
CA GLU A 427 18.30 -4.68 8.15
C GLU A 427 19.61 -4.15 7.54
N ALA A 428 20.39 -5.00 6.86
CA ALA A 428 21.64 -4.61 6.22
C ALA A 428 21.42 -3.84 4.91
N GLY A 429 20.32 -4.13 4.20
CA GLY A 429 19.90 -3.44 2.98
C GLY A 429 19.22 -2.08 3.19
N SER A 430 19.16 -1.59 4.44
CA SER A 430 18.49 -0.33 4.79
C SER A 430 19.33 0.91 4.46
N LYS A 431 18.75 1.87 3.75
CA LYS A 431 19.42 3.13 3.35
C LYS A 431 18.59 4.35 3.77
N PHE A 432 19.19 5.30 4.48
CA PHE A 432 18.52 6.50 4.99
C PHE A 432 19.14 7.78 4.41
N VAL A 433 18.53 8.35 3.38
CA VAL A 433 18.95 9.64 2.81
C VAL A 433 18.83 10.72 3.89
N GLY A 434 19.87 11.55 4.05
CA GLY A 434 19.95 12.55 5.14
C GLY A 434 20.33 11.98 6.51
N GLY A 435 20.62 10.67 6.61
CA GLY A 435 21.14 10.02 7.81
C GLY A 435 20.09 9.33 8.68
N LYS A 436 20.56 8.62 9.71
CA LYS A 436 19.74 7.74 10.57
C LYS A 436 18.57 8.45 11.29
N ALA A 437 18.65 9.76 11.49
CA ALA A 437 17.56 10.54 12.09
C ALA A 437 16.26 10.48 11.27
N ASN A 438 16.36 10.27 9.95
CA ASN A 438 15.23 10.17 9.04
C ASN A 438 14.57 8.79 8.99
N ARG A 439 15.15 7.77 9.65
CA ARG A 439 14.60 6.41 9.68
C ARG A 439 13.15 6.42 10.16
N VAL A 440 12.24 5.83 9.38
CA VAL A 440 10.89 5.47 9.82
C VAL A 440 10.84 3.96 10.12
N ASN A 441 9.72 3.45 10.61
CA ASN A 441 9.55 2.01 10.82
C ASN A 441 9.13 1.32 9.52
N ALA A 442 9.65 0.12 9.30
CA ALA A 442 9.26 -0.73 8.18
C ALA A 442 7.76 -1.07 8.20
N SER A 443 7.13 -0.86 7.05
CA SER A 443 5.73 -1.21 6.77
C SER A 443 5.67 -2.51 5.97
N HIS A 444 4.74 -3.38 6.33
CA HIS A 444 4.46 -4.64 5.65
C HIS A 444 3.87 -4.35 4.25
N PRO A 445 4.47 -4.85 3.16
CA PRO A 445 4.04 -4.55 1.79
C PRO A 445 2.58 -4.89 1.51
N LEU A 446 2.09 -6.03 2.00
CA LEU A 446 0.69 -6.44 1.80
C LEU A 446 -0.35 -5.58 2.55
N PHE A 447 -0.05 -5.17 3.79
CA PHE A 447 -1.08 -4.64 4.69
C PHE A 447 -0.98 -3.12 4.92
N ASN A 448 0.16 -2.50 4.60
CA ASN A 448 0.51 -1.16 5.05
C ASN A 448 0.34 -0.97 6.58
N LEU A 449 0.71 -2.00 7.33
CA LEU A 449 0.81 -2.04 8.79
C LEU A 449 2.26 -2.30 9.15
N THR A 450 2.73 -1.94 10.34
CA THR A 450 4.04 -2.48 10.77
C THR A 450 3.93 -4.00 10.94
N VAL A 451 5.02 -4.73 10.70
CA VAL A 451 5.06 -6.21 10.82
C VAL A 451 4.58 -6.68 12.20
N THR A 452 4.85 -5.89 13.24
CA THR A 452 4.39 -6.17 14.61
C THR A 452 2.86 -6.14 14.75
N HIS A 453 2.17 -5.18 14.13
CA HIS A 453 0.72 -5.07 14.24
C HIS A 453 0.01 -6.15 13.42
N SER A 454 0.45 -6.43 12.18
CA SER A 454 -0.11 -7.52 11.38
C SER A 454 0.13 -8.88 12.03
N SER A 455 1.34 -9.13 12.56
CA SER A 455 1.63 -10.37 13.28
C SER A 455 0.77 -10.54 14.53
N ALA A 456 0.56 -9.49 15.32
CA ALA A 456 -0.21 -9.59 16.56
C ALA A 456 -1.69 -9.92 16.31
N ILE A 457 -2.33 -9.24 15.37
CA ILE A 457 -3.76 -9.48 15.05
C ILE A 457 -3.96 -10.86 14.39
N MET A 458 -3.07 -11.27 13.48
CA MET A 458 -3.18 -12.58 12.84
C MET A 458 -2.95 -13.71 13.83
N ARG A 459 -1.92 -13.64 14.69
CA ARG A 459 -1.70 -14.64 15.75
C ARG A 459 -2.94 -14.85 16.61
N TYR A 460 -3.62 -13.75 16.96
CA TYR A 460 -4.87 -13.82 17.70
C TYR A 460 -5.97 -14.57 16.94
N PHE A 461 -6.31 -14.17 15.71
CA PHE A 461 -7.43 -14.76 14.97
C PHE A 461 -7.17 -16.18 14.44
N TYR A 462 -5.90 -16.53 14.19
CA TYR A 462 -5.47 -17.88 13.80
C TYR A 462 -5.19 -18.79 15.01
N GLY A 463 -5.27 -18.29 16.25
CA GLY A 463 -5.04 -19.07 17.46
C GLY A 463 -3.59 -19.54 17.66
N GLN A 464 -2.62 -18.74 17.20
CA GLN A 464 -1.17 -19.07 17.18
C GLN A 464 -0.40 -18.28 18.24
#